data_AF-A0A8J2S7T6-F1
#
_entry.id   AF-A0A8J2S7T6-F1
#
_cell.length_a   1.000
_cell.length_b   1.000
_cell.length_c   1.000
_cell.angle_alpha   90.00
_cell.angle_beta   90.00
_cell.angle_gamma   90.00
#
_symmetry.space_group_name_H-M   'P 1'
#
loop_
_entity.id
_entity.type
_entity.pdbx_description
1 polymer ?
#
loop_
_entity_poly.entity_id
_entity_poly.type
_entity_poly.pdbx_seq_one_letter_code
_entity_poly.pdbx_strand_id
1 'polypeptide(L)'
;MPVARRSLGEGHITTLRLRWVYAEALYKDDDATLDDLREAVTTLEDSERTARRVFGGEHPLAAGIGLFLSEARAALRAREAPAAA
;
A
#
# COMPACT_ATOMS: atom_id res chain seq x y z
N MET A 1 22.40 -1.88 -1.07
CA MET A 1 22.67 -1.76 -2.53
C MET A 1 22.08 -0.44 -3.06
N PRO A 2 22.88 0.59 -3.44
CA PRO A 2 22.37 1.93 -3.76
C PRO A 2 22.01 2.18 -5.25
N VAL A 3 22.32 1.24 -6.15
CA VAL A 3 22.27 1.51 -7.61
C VAL A 3 20.87 1.32 -8.21
N ALA A 4 20.05 0.42 -7.64
CA ALA A 4 18.65 0.24 -8.07
C ALA A 4 17.79 1.51 -7.88
N ARG A 5 18.24 2.44 -7.03
CA ARG A 5 17.55 3.69 -6.72
C ARG A 5 17.67 4.75 -7.83
N ARG A 6 18.66 4.63 -8.73
CA ARG A 6 18.98 5.67 -9.73
C ARG A 6 18.61 5.32 -11.19
N SER A 7 18.40 4.05 -11.52
CA SER A 7 18.12 3.64 -12.91
C SER A 7 16.64 3.43 -13.25
N LEU A 8 15.75 3.27 -12.25
CA LEU A 8 14.35 2.90 -12.50
C LEU A 8 13.32 3.94 -12.02
N GLY A 9 13.69 4.89 -11.16
CA GLY A 9 12.77 5.92 -10.66
C GLY A 9 11.65 5.39 -9.76
N GLU A 10 11.08 6.26 -8.94
CA GLU A 10 9.97 5.92 -8.02
C GLU A 10 8.68 5.49 -8.74
N GLY A 11 8.58 5.76 -10.04
CA GLY A 11 7.46 5.35 -10.89
C GLY A 11 7.62 3.98 -11.56
N HIS A 12 8.70 3.23 -11.31
CA HIS A 12 8.85 1.93 -11.95
C HIS A 12 7.81 0.94 -11.43
N ILE A 13 7.17 0.23 -12.36
CA ILE A 13 6.14 -0.78 -12.07
C ILE A 13 6.62 -1.81 -11.03
N THR A 14 7.89 -2.21 -11.08
CA THR A 14 8.47 -3.16 -10.11
C THR A 14 8.56 -2.59 -8.70
N THR A 15 8.92 -1.31 -8.55
CA THR A 15 8.99 -0.63 -7.26
C THR A 15 7.60 -0.50 -6.65
N LEU A 16 6.61 -0.11 -7.46
CA LEU A 16 5.21 0.00 -7.02
C LEU A 16 4.65 -1.36 -6.63
N ARG A 17 4.98 -2.42 -7.37
CA ARG A 17 4.55 -3.78 -7.05
C ARG A 17 5.19 -4.30 -5.76
N LEU A 18 6.46 -4.00 -5.51
CA LEU A 18 7.12 -4.38 -4.27
C LEU A 18 6.52 -3.66 -3.06
N ARG A 19 6.26 -2.34 -3.18
CA ARG A 19 5.58 -1.55 -2.13
C ARG A 19 4.17 -2.07 -1.86
N TRP A 20 3.43 -2.43 -2.90
CA TRP A 20 2.12 -3.05 -2.77
C TRP A 20 2.20 -4.37 -1.98
N VAL A 21 3.06 -5.31 -2.39
CA VAL A 21 3.19 -6.61 -1.69
C VAL A 21 3.63 -6.43 -0.23
N TYR A 22 4.52 -5.47 0.04
CA TYR A 22 4.93 -5.14 1.40
C TYR A 22 3.75 -4.66 2.26
N ALA A 23 2.99 -3.67 1.78
CA ALA A 23 1.83 -3.17 2.51
C ALA A 23 0.74 -4.24 2.67
N GLU A 24 0.57 -5.11 1.67
CA GLU A 24 -0.34 -6.24 1.73
C GLU A 24 0.03 -7.22 2.83
N ALA A 25 1.32 -7.55 2.98
CA ALA A 25 1.78 -8.39 4.07
C ALA A 25 1.52 -7.76 5.44
N LEU A 26 1.73 -6.45 5.58
CA LEU A 26 1.50 -5.75 6.84
C LEU A 26 0.02 -5.77 7.27
N TYR A 27 -0.93 -5.44 6.39
CA TYR A 27 -2.33 -5.34 6.82
C TYR A 27 -3.04 -6.70 6.97
N LYS A 28 -2.46 -7.76 6.41
CA LYS A 28 -2.96 -9.14 6.55
C LYS A 28 -2.32 -9.92 7.70
N ASP A 29 -1.26 -9.39 8.30
CA ASP A 29 -0.66 -10.01 9.47
C ASP A 29 -1.57 -9.78 10.69
N ASP A 30 -2.06 -10.87 11.29
CA ASP A 30 -2.93 -10.82 12.45
C ASP A 30 -2.20 -10.20 13.66
N ASP A 31 -0.88 -10.43 13.75
CA ASP A 31 0.01 -9.91 14.80
C ASP A 31 0.50 -8.48 14.52
N ALA A 32 0.12 -7.89 13.37
CA ALA A 32 0.48 -6.52 13.02
C ALA A 32 0.04 -5.54 14.10
N THR A 33 0.90 -4.58 14.41
CA THR A 33 0.55 -3.49 15.32
C THR A 33 -0.33 -2.46 14.62
N LEU A 34 -0.94 -1.56 15.40
CA LEU A 34 -1.70 -0.45 14.84
C LEU A 34 -0.83 0.46 13.94
N ASP A 35 0.46 0.61 14.27
CA ASP A 35 1.39 1.40 13.48
C ASP A 35 1.76 0.72 12.17
N ASP A 36 1.87 -0.61 12.14
CA ASP A 36 2.05 -1.39 10.91
C ASP A 36 0.85 -1.21 9.96
N LEU A 37 -0.37 -1.18 10.49
CA LEU A 37 -1.58 -0.91 9.68
C LEU A 37 -1.57 0.53 9.12
N ARG A 38 -1.12 1.52 9.89
CA ARG A 38 -0.95 2.91 9.41
C ARG A 38 0.13 3.01 8.34
N GLU A 39 1.22 2.28 8.50
CA GLU A 39 2.30 2.20 7.52
C GLU A 39 1.79 1.57 6.22
N ALA A 40 1.02 0.47 6.31
CA ALA A 40 0.41 -0.18 5.15
C ALA A 40 -0.49 0.78 4.36
N VAL A 41 -1.38 1.50 5.06
CA VAL A 41 -2.28 2.49 4.44
C VAL A 41 -1.47 3.59 3.75
N THR A 42 -0.50 4.19 4.44
CA THR A 42 0.33 5.28 3.89
C THR A 42 1.11 4.82 2.65
N THR A 43 1.65 3.60 2.69
CA THR A 43 2.40 3.01 1.57
C THR A 43 1.50 2.76 0.36
N LEU A 44 0.28 2.28 0.57
CA LEU A 44 -0.70 2.07 -0.50
C LEU A 44 -1.20 3.38 -1.10
N GLU A 45 -1.40 4.43 -0.29
CA GLU A 45 -1.80 5.76 -0.78
C GLU A 45 -0.74 6.40 -1.69
N ASP A 46 0.53 6.35 -1.28
CA ASP A 46 1.64 6.87 -2.11
C ASP A 46 1.80 6.05 -3.40
N SER A 47 1.64 4.73 -3.30
CA SER A 47 1.72 3.82 -4.44
C SER A 47 0.57 4.02 -5.42
N GLU A 48 -0.66 4.21 -4.93
CA GLU A 48 -1.84 4.48 -5.76
C GLU A 48 -1.70 5.83 -6.47
N ARG A 49 -1.31 6.88 -5.74
CA ARG A 49 -1.08 8.21 -6.32
C ARG A 49 -0.03 8.16 -7.42
N THR A 50 1.08 7.46 -7.17
CA THR A 50 2.14 7.29 -8.16
C THR A 50 1.66 6.48 -9.35
N ALA A 51 0.94 5.37 -9.14
CA ALA A 51 0.41 4.54 -10.21
C ALA A 51 -0.60 5.29 -11.09
N ARG A 52 -1.53 6.04 -10.48
CA ARG A 52 -2.49 6.89 -11.20
C ARG A 52 -1.79 7.96 -12.03
N ARG A 53 -0.75 8.59 -11.47
CA ARG A 53 0.04 9.63 -12.18
C ARG A 53 0.80 9.07 -13.38
N VAL A 54 1.41 7.89 -13.23
CA VAL A 54 2.32 7.30 -14.24
C VAL A 54 1.55 6.52 -15.31
N PHE A 55 0.51 5.77 -14.92
CA PHE A 55 -0.20 4.85 -15.81
C PHE A 55 -1.65 5.25 -16.10
N GLY A 56 -2.21 6.21 -15.37
CA GLY A 56 -3.62 6.58 -15.44
C GLY A 56 -4.49 5.83 -14.42
N GLY A 57 -5.67 6.39 -14.12
CA GLY A 57 -6.61 5.85 -13.12
C GLY A 57 -7.21 4.49 -13.51
N GLU A 58 -7.48 4.28 -14.79
CA GLU A 58 -8.06 3.04 -15.33
C GLU A 58 -7.03 1.91 -15.48
N HIS A 59 -5.75 2.20 -15.23
CA HIS A 59 -4.70 1.18 -15.38
C HIS A 59 -4.89 0.08 -14.32
N PRO A 60 -4.82 -1.22 -14.68
CA PRO A 60 -5.09 -2.32 -13.76
C PRO A 60 -4.26 -2.28 -12.47
N LEU A 61 -3.01 -1.80 -12.54
CA LEU A 61 -2.18 -1.63 -11.35
C LEU A 61 -2.72 -0.56 -10.39
N ALA A 62 -3.20 0.58 -10.91
CA ALA A 62 -3.75 1.65 -10.09
C ALA A 62 -5.08 1.21 -9.45
N ALA A 63 -5.94 0.55 -10.22
CA ALA A 63 -7.18 -0.04 -9.72
C ALA A 63 -6.93 -1.12 -8.65
N GLY A 64 -5.96 -2.00 -8.89
CA GLY A 64 -5.53 -3.02 -7.93
C GLY A 64 -5.10 -2.38 -6.61
N ILE A 65 -4.13 -1.47 -6.62
CA ILE A 65 -3.66 -0.80 -5.40
C ILE A 65 -4.81 -0.10 -4.66
N GLY A 66 -5.76 0.52 -5.37
CA GLY A 66 -6.94 1.15 -4.77
C GLY A 66 -7.84 0.17 -4.01
N LEU A 67 -8.00 -1.06 -4.50
CA LEU A 67 -8.73 -2.12 -3.79
C LEU A 67 -8.05 -2.46 -2.46
N PHE A 68 -6.74 -2.73 -2.50
CA PHE A 68 -5.94 -3.06 -1.31
C PHE A 68 -5.91 -1.91 -0.31
N LEU A 69 -5.88 -0.66 -0.78
CA LEU A 69 -5.98 0.51 0.08
C LEU A 69 -7.32 0.54 0.84
N SER A 70 -8.41 0.17 0.17
CA SER A 70 -9.73 0.08 0.82
C SER A 70 -9.74 -1.00 1.91
N GLU A 71 -9.15 -2.16 1.64
CA GLU A 71 -9.01 -3.27 2.60
C GLU A 71 -8.13 -2.88 3.79
N ALA A 72 -6.95 -2.30 3.55
CA ALA A 72 -6.05 -1.84 4.60
C ALA A 72 -6.71 -0.78 5.50
N ARG A 73 -7.50 0.14 4.92
CA ARG A 73 -8.30 1.10 5.69
C ARG A 73 -9.40 0.43 6.51
N ALA A 74 -10.02 -0.63 6.00
CA ALA A 74 -11.00 -1.41 6.76
C ALA A 74 -10.34 -2.13 7.95
N ALA A 75 -9.19 -2.77 7.73
CA ALA A 75 -8.40 -3.42 8.78
C ALA A 75 -7.95 -2.42 9.86
N LEU A 76 -7.45 -1.25 9.45
CA LEU A 76 -7.08 -0.17 10.36
C LEU A 76 -8.27 0.25 11.23
N ARG A 77 -9.42 0.54 10.61
CA ARG A 77 -10.64 0.92 11.37
C ARG A 77 -11.10 -0.18 12.32
N ALA A 78 -11.04 -1.45 11.91
CA ALA A 78 -11.40 -2.57 12.77
C ALA A 78 -10.50 -2.68 13.99
N ARG A 79 -9.21 -2.32 13.86
CA ARG A 79 -8.25 -2.31 14.96
C ARG A 79 -8.34 -1.05 15.83
N GLU A 80 -8.72 0.08 15.27
CA GLU A 80 -8.95 1.34 16.00
C GLU A 80 -10.27 1.34 16.78
N ALA A 81 -11.28 0.60 16.33
CA ALA A 81 -12.51 0.44 17.07
C ALA A 81 -12.22 -0.28 18.39
N PRO A 82 -12.52 0.33 19.56
CA PRO A 82 -12.41 -0.39 20.83
C PRO A 82 -13.34 -1.60 20.76
N ALA A 83 -12.86 -2.77 21.17
CA ALA A 83 -13.71 -3.91 21.42
C ALA A 83 -14.87 -3.43 22.30
N ALA A 84 -16.09 -3.46 21.78
CA ALA A 84 -17.27 -3.07 22.53
C ALA A 84 -17.26 -3.87 23.84
N ALA A 85 -17.18 -3.13 24.95
CA ALA A 85 -17.12 -3.66 26.31
C ALA A 85 -18.41 -4.41 26.68
#